data_AF-A0AAV0P5Y9-F1
#
_entry.id   AF-A0AAV0P5Y9-F1
#
_cell.length_a   1.000
_cell.length_b   1.000
_cell.length_c   1.000
_cell.angle_alpha   90.00
_cell.angle_beta   90.00
_cell.angle_gamma   90.00
#
_symmetry.space_group_name_H-M   'P 1'
#
loop_
_entity.id
_entity.type
_entity.pdbx_description
1 polymer ?
#
loop_
_entity_poly.entity_id
_entity_poly.type
_entity_poly.pdbx_seq_one_letter_code
_entity_poly.pdbx_strand_id
1 'polypeptide(L)'
;MASDQSTPPLRELRDENCPGCRIERIKASKTGWPLREIVIIWSLVLCTTLPISSLFPYLYFMVKDFNVAQHEEDIGYYAGYIGSSFMLARSVTSVIWGLIADRYGRKRVLLLGTSAMVVANILFGLSVNFWMAVSMRALLGCLNGLIGTTKAYASEIFREDQQALALSTVSTAWGIGLVIGPALGGFLAQVYTVARREAGNFFKGVLFQN
;
A
#
# COMPACT_ATOMS: atom_id res chain seq x y z
N MET A 1 28.14 -1.65 48.94
CA MET A 1 28.60 -0.79 47.82
C MET A 1 29.38 -1.69 46.88
N ALA A 2 28.69 -2.32 45.93
CA ALA A 2 29.30 -3.26 44.99
C ALA A 2 29.73 -2.50 43.74
N SER A 3 30.97 -2.74 43.36
CA SER A 3 31.76 -2.21 42.26
C SER A 3 31.01 -2.02 40.94
N ASP A 4 31.13 -0.80 40.42
CA ASP A 4 30.91 -0.38 39.04
C ASP A 4 31.84 -1.18 38.10
N GLN A 5 31.33 -2.28 37.55
CA GLN A 5 31.93 -2.94 36.39
C GLN A 5 31.69 -2.06 35.18
N SER A 6 32.66 -1.18 34.94
CA SER A 6 32.86 -0.48 33.67
C SER A 6 32.87 -1.51 32.54
N THR A 7 31.70 -1.69 31.93
CA THR A 7 31.59 -2.34 30.63
C THR A 7 32.33 -1.40 29.68
N PRO A 8 33.44 -1.82 29.04
CA PRO A 8 34.09 -0.97 28.06
C PRO A 8 33.05 -0.62 26.99
N PRO A 9 33.01 0.63 26.50
CA PRO A 9 32.07 0.99 25.45
C PRO A 9 32.24 -0.01 24.31
N LEU A 10 31.14 -0.58 23.81
CA LEU A 10 31.07 -1.61 22.75
C LEU A 10 31.86 -1.30 21.46
N ARG A 11 32.44 -0.10 21.37
CA ARG A 11 33.37 0.38 20.35
C ARG A 11 34.74 -0.31 20.37
N GLU A 12 35.24 -0.75 21.52
CA GLU A 12 36.62 -1.30 21.64
C GLU A 12 36.74 -2.79 21.28
N LEU A 13 35.65 -3.57 21.33
CA LEU A 13 35.64 -5.00 20.95
C LEU A 13 35.41 -5.23 19.45
N ARG A 14 35.49 -4.17 18.64
CA ARG A 14 35.07 -4.19 17.24
C ARG A 14 36.22 -4.69 16.36
N ASP A 15 36.25 -6.00 16.10
CA ASP A 15 37.15 -6.63 15.12
C ASP A 15 37.18 -5.83 13.81
N GLU A 16 38.37 -5.40 13.39
CA GLU A 16 38.55 -4.57 12.18
C GLU A 16 38.02 -5.25 10.90
N ASN A 17 37.93 -6.59 10.92
CA ASN A 17 37.56 -7.41 9.77
C ASN A 17 36.13 -7.99 9.81
N CYS A 18 35.28 -7.53 10.74
CA CYS A 18 33.88 -7.96 10.79
C CYS A 18 33.07 -7.39 9.60
N PRO A 19 32.42 -8.24 8.76
CA PRO A 19 31.64 -7.77 7.61
C PRO A 19 30.46 -6.87 8.02
N GLY A 20 29.88 -7.07 9.21
CA GLY A 20 28.83 -6.21 9.77
C GLY A 20 29.34 -4.81 10.15
N CYS A 21 30.59 -4.71 10.60
CA CYS A 21 31.20 -3.45 11.00
C CYS A 21 31.41 -2.49 9.81
N ARG A 22 31.58 -3.02 8.60
CA ARG A 22 31.66 -2.21 7.38
C ARG A 22 30.33 -1.53 7.07
N ILE A 23 29.21 -2.23 7.21
CA ILE A 23 27.87 -1.67 6.94
C ILE A 23 27.51 -0.60 7.95
N GLU A 24 27.79 -0.83 9.23
CA GLU A 24 27.59 0.16 10.28
C GLU A 24 28.49 1.40 10.11
N ARG A 25 29.75 1.26 9.65
CA ARG A 25 30.60 2.42 9.31
C ARG A 25 30.04 3.21 8.14
N ILE A 26 29.52 2.54 7.11
CA ILE A 26 28.85 3.21 5.97
C ILE A 26 27.60 3.96 6.45
N LYS A 27 26.77 3.34 7.31
CA LYS A 27 25.61 4.00 7.93
C LYS A 27 26.02 5.19 8.80
N ALA A 28 27.08 5.07 9.60
CA ALA A 28 27.61 6.14 10.43
C ALA A 28 28.23 7.29 9.62
N SER A 29 28.78 7.00 8.43
CA SER A 29 29.36 8.02 7.53
C SER A 29 28.31 8.87 6.81
N LYS A 30 27.05 8.41 6.74
CA LYS A 30 25.94 9.23 6.23
C LYS A 30 25.55 10.26 7.29
N THR A 31 26.30 11.36 7.32
CA THR A 31 26.02 12.54 8.13
C THR A 31 25.06 13.47 7.39
N GLY A 32 23.77 13.16 7.44
CA GLY A 32 22.73 14.02 6.88
C GLY A 32 21.34 13.42 7.03
N TRP A 33 20.31 14.27 7.10
CA TRP A 33 18.92 13.83 7.05
C TRP A 33 18.63 13.25 5.65
N PRO A 34 18.22 11.98 5.53
CA PRO A 34 17.98 11.35 4.24
C PRO A 34 16.59 11.75 3.69
N LEU A 35 16.38 13.06 3.45
CA LEU A 35 15.11 13.60 2.94
C LEU A 35 14.71 12.94 1.62
N ARG A 36 15.68 12.67 0.75
CA ARG A 36 15.43 12.00 -0.53
C ARG A 36 14.87 10.60 -0.32
N GLU A 37 15.45 9.84 0.60
CA GLU A 37 14.99 8.48 0.91
C GLU A 37 13.62 8.48 1.62
N ILE A 38 13.38 9.46 2.50
CA ILE A 38 12.05 9.68 3.11
C ILE A 38 11.00 9.92 2.03
N VAL A 39 11.26 10.82 1.06
CA VAL A 39 10.33 11.12 -0.03
C VAL A 39 10.07 9.89 -0.91
N ILE A 40 11.09 9.07 -1.18
CA ILE A 40 10.92 7.82 -1.94
C ILE A 40 10.02 6.84 -1.18
N ILE A 41 10.26 6.64 0.12
CA ILE A 41 9.46 5.76 0.97
C ILE A 41 8.01 6.28 1.05
N TRP A 42 7.82 7.59 1.25
CA TRP A 42 6.50 8.21 1.25
C TRP A 42 5.77 8.01 -0.07
N SER A 43 6.44 8.23 -1.20
CA SER A 43 5.85 8.03 -2.52
C SER A 43 5.42 6.59 -2.74
N LEU A 44 6.25 5.61 -2.32
CA LEU A 44 5.91 4.20 -2.37
C LEU A 44 4.72 3.86 -1.47
N VAL A 45 4.71 4.32 -0.22
CA VAL A 45 3.62 4.06 0.72
C VAL A 45 2.32 4.66 0.21
N LEU A 46 2.30 5.95 -0.15
CA LEU A 46 1.12 6.63 -0.68
C LEU A 46 0.58 5.94 -1.95
N CYS A 47 1.46 5.54 -2.86
CA CYS A 47 1.06 4.80 -4.06
C CYS A 47 0.35 3.48 -3.73
N THR A 48 0.73 2.80 -2.64
CA THR A 48 0.07 1.56 -2.19
C THR A 48 -1.17 1.78 -1.35
N THR A 49 -1.19 2.80 -0.50
CA THR A 49 -2.28 3.04 0.45
C THR A 49 -3.47 3.72 -0.23
N LEU A 50 -3.24 4.67 -1.14
CA LEU A 50 -4.32 5.43 -1.79
C LEU A 50 -5.33 4.53 -2.51
N PRO A 51 -4.92 3.55 -3.36
CA PRO A 51 -5.88 2.70 -4.05
C PRO A 51 -6.65 1.78 -3.12
N ILE A 52 -6.05 1.39 -1.98
CA ILE A 52 -6.71 0.53 -0.98
C ILE A 52 -7.77 1.31 -0.22
N SER A 53 -7.50 2.56 0.14
CA SER A 53 -8.40 3.37 0.96
C SER A 53 -9.47 4.09 0.12
N SER A 54 -9.16 4.55 -1.10
CA SER A 54 -10.14 5.12 -2.04
C SER A 54 -11.17 4.11 -2.54
N LEU A 55 -10.91 2.85 -2.27
CA LEU A 55 -11.67 1.72 -2.73
C LEU A 55 -13.04 1.61 -2.08
N PHE A 56 -13.12 1.82 -0.77
CA PHE A 56 -14.34 1.65 0.02
C PHE A 56 -15.52 2.45 -0.53
N PRO A 57 -15.40 3.76 -0.83
CA PRO A 57 -16.51 4.51 -1.42
C PRO A 57 -16.84 4.05 -2.84
N TYR A 58 -15.84 3.74 -3.67
CA TYR A 58 -16.05 3.30 -5.05
C TYR A 58 -16.71 1.92 -5.15
N LEU A 59 -16.36 1.01 -4.26
CA LEU A 59 -16.80 -0.38 -4.26
C LEU A 59 -18.32 -0.48 -4.15
N TYR A 60 -18.95 0.39 -3.35
CA TYR A 60 -20.40 0.44 -3.21
C TYR A 60 -21.09 0.76 -4.55
N PHE A 61 -20.63 1.80 -5.24
CA PHE A 61 -21.17 2.18 -6.56
C PHE A 61 -20.91 1.12 -7.63
N MET A 62 -19.74 0.49 -7.62
CA MET A 62 -19.39 -0.55 -8.58
C MET A 62 -20.28 -1.79 -8.43
N VAL A 63 -20.56 -2.23 -7.20
CA VAL A 63 -21.47 -3.36 -6.95
C VAL A 63 -22.90 -3.01 -7.34
N LYS A 64 -23.33 -1.76 -7.09
CA LYS A 64 -24.64 -1.26 -7.55
C LYS A 64 -24.75 -1.29 -9.08
N ASP A 65 -23.71 -0.87 -9.80
CA ASP A 65 -23.67 -0.88 -11.27
C ASP A 65 -23.69 -2.29 -11.86
N PHE A 66 -23.19 -3.31 -11.15
CA PHE A 66 -23.25 -4.70 -11.61
C PHE A 66 -24.66 -5.32 -11.52
N ASN A 67 -25.61 -4.67 -10.84
CA ASN A 67 -27.02 -5.10 -10.73
C ASN A 67 -27.19 -6.56 -10.24
N VAL A 68 -26.22 -7.04 -9.44
CA VAL A 68 -26.18 -8.42 -8.91
C VAL A 68 -27.06 -8.56 -7.65
N ALA A 69 -27.29 -7.45 -6.94
CA ALA A 69 -28.11 -7.42 -5.73
C ALA A 69 -29.57 -7.11 -6.08
N GLN A 70 -30.51 -7.96 -5.64
CA GLN A 70 -31.95 -7.71 -5.81
C GLN A 70 -32.50 -6.68 -4.81
N HIS A 71 -31.81 -6.50 -3.67
CA HIS A 71 -32.13 -5.52 -2.63
C HIS A 71 -30.92 -4.64 -2.31
N GLU A 72 -31.13 -3.36 -2.00
CA GLU A 72 -30.04 -2.41 -1.67
C GLU A 72 -29.25 -2.82 -0.39
N GLU A 73 -29.87 -3.63 0.47
CA GLU A 73 -29.27 -4.17 1.71
C GLU A 73 -28.16 -5.19 1.41
N ASP A 74 -28.24 -5.92 0.30
CA ASP A 74 -27.27 -6.98 -0.05
C ASP A 74 -25.95 -6.43 -0.62
N ILE A 75 -25.95 -5.19 -1.09
CA ILE A 75 -24.78 -4.53 -1.71
C ILE A 75 -23.59 -4.53 -0.73
N GLY A 76 -23.86 -4.34 0.56
CA GLY A 76 -22.84 -4.38 1.61
C GLY A 76 -22.16 -5.75 1.76
N TYR A 77 -22.91 -6.84 1.61
CA TYR A 77 -22.36 -8.20 1.68
C TYR A 77 -21.43 -8.49 0.50
N TYR A 78 -21.84 -8.13 -0.73
CA TYR A 78 -21.01 -8.28 -1.93
C TYR A 78 -19.74 -7.43 -1.88
N ALA A 79 -19.83 -6.19 -1.38
CA ALA A 79 -18.68 -5.36 -1.09
C ALA A 79 -17.73 -6.02 -0.06
N GLY A 80 -18.31 -6.62 0.99
CA GLY A 80 -17.57 -7.40 1.97
C GLY A 80 -16.80 -8.58 1.36
N TYR A 81 -17.41 -9.34 0.44
CA TYR A 81 -16.74 -10.43 -0.28
C TYR A 81 -15.53 -9.96 -1.10
N ILE A 82 -15.67 -8.82 -1.79
CA ILE A 82 -14.57 -8.27 -2.56
C ILE A 82 -13.43 -7.82 -1.62
N GLY A 83 -13.77 -7.15 -0.50
CA GLY A 83 -12.78 -6.74 0.50
C GLY A 83 -12.08 -7.91 1.21
N SER A 84 -12.82 -8.95 1.57
CA SER A 84 -12.28 -10.14 2.25
C SER A 84 -11.37 -10.95 1.32
N SER A 85 -11.71 -11.09 0.04
CA SER A 85 -10.85 -11.77 -0.94
C SER A 85 -9.45 -11.14 -1.02
N PHE A 86 -9.38 -9.80 -0.96
CA PHE A 86 -8.12 -9.06 -0.92
C PHE A 86 -7.33 -9.35 0.37
N MET A 87 -7.99 -9.32 1.54
CA MET A 87 -7.32 -9.57 2.82
C MET A 87 -6.83 -11.02 2.94
N LEU A 88 -7.60 -11.99 2.44
CA LEU A 88 -7.22 -13.40 2.42
C LEU A 88 -6.00 -13.63 1.52
N ALA A 89 -6.05 -13.15 0.27
CA ALA A 89 -4.93 -13.24 -0.65
C ALA A 89 -3.67 -12.58 -0.08
N ARG A 90 -3.83 -11.38 0.49
CA ARG A 90 -2.75 -10.66 1.16
C ARG A 90 -2.13 -11.45 2.31
N SER A 91 -2.96 -12.07 3.15
CA SER A 91 -2.50 -12.85 4.30
C SER A 91 -1.62 -14.01 3.84
N VAL A 92 -2.06 -14.76 2.83
CA VAL A 92 -1.32 -15.92 2.28
C VAL A 92 -0.01 -15.50 1.64
N THR A 93 0.02 -14.41 0.86
CA THR A 93 1.24 -14.02 0.13
C THR A 93 2.18 -13.11 0.93
N SER A 94 1.75 -12.57 2.08
CA SER A 94 2.55 -11.65 2.90
C SER A 94 3.92 -12.22 3.30
N VAL A 95 3.96 -13.48 3.74
CA VAL A 95 5.20 -14.16 4.16
C VAL A 95 6.10 -14.45 2.95
N ILE A 96 5.50 -14.86 1.83
CA ILE A 96 6.23 -15.20 0.59
C ILE A 96 6.99 -13.98 0.07
N TRP A 97 6.35 -12.81 0.04
CA TRP A 97 7.01 -11.57 -0.41
C TRP A 97 8.12 -11.11 0.54
N GLY A 98 7.99 -11.36 1.84
CA GLY A 98 9.07 -11.13 2.80
C GLY A 98 10.33 -11.94 2.45
N LEU A 99 10.17 -13.24 2.23
CA LEU A 99 11.27 -14.14 1.85
C LEU A 99 11.89 -13.77 0.50
N ILE A 100 11.05 -13.41 -0.49
CA ILE A 100 11.52 -12.98 -1.82
C ILE A 100 12.31 -11.68 -1.70
N ALA A 101 11.85 -10.73 -0.89
CA ALA A 101 12.53 -9.45 -0.67
C ALA A 101 13.91 -9.63 -0.05
N ASP A 102 14.05 -10.57 0.89
CA ASP A 102 15.32 -10.86 1.54
C ASP A 102 16.30 -11.59 0.60
N ARG A 103 15.83 -12.43 -0.33
CA ARG A 103 16.69 -13.16 -1.28
C ARG A 103 17.11 -12.32 -2.51
N TYR A 104 16.19 -11.59 -3.13
CA TYR A 104 16.43 -10.88 -4.40
C TYR A 104 16.83 -9.40 -4.24
N GLY A 105 16.85 -8.93 -2.99
CA GLY A 105 17.14 -7.55 -2.64
C GLY A 105 15.89 -6.68 -2.58
N ARG A 106 15.73 -5.99 -1.44
CA ARG A 106 14.51 -5.24 -1.09
C ARG A 106 14.14 -4.16 -2.09
N LYS A 107 15.12 -3.43 -2.63
CA LYS A 107 14.88 -2.34 -3.60
C LYS A 107 14.22 -2.82 -4.90
N ARG A 108 14.67 -3.95 -5.46
CA ARG A 108 14.13 -4.48 -6.73
C ARG A 108 12.72 -5.04 -6.54
N VAL A 109 12.51 -5.73 -5.43
CA VAL A 109 11.20 -6.31 -5.08
C VAL A 109 10.17 -5.23 -4.82
N LEU A 110 10.54 -4.13 -4.15
CA LEU A 110 9.64 -2.99 -3.96
C LEU A 110 9.20 -2.38 -5.29
N LEU A 111 10.14 -2.12 -6.21
CA LEU A 111 9.81 -1.55 -7.51
C LEU A 111 8.92 -2.47 -8.34
N LEU A 112 9.27 -3.75 -8.45
CA LEU A 112 8.46 -4.74 -9.19
C LEU A 112 7.07 -4.91 -8.59
N GLY A 113 6.96 -4.97 -7.26
CA GLY A 113 5.68 -5.08 -6.57
C GLY A 113 4.79 -3.86 -6.77
N THR A 114 5.34 -2.65 -6.64
CA THR A 114 4.58 -1.42 -6.89
C THR A 114 4.13 -1.34 -8.36
N SER A 115 5.00 -1.66 -9.32
CA SER A 115 4.63 -1.69 -10.74
C SER A 115 3.51 -2.70 -11.03
N ALA A 116 3.62 -3.93 -10.51
CA ALA A 116 2.59 -4.95 -10.68
C ALA A 116 1.25 -4.52 -10.05
N MET A 117 1.30 -3.85 -8.90
CA MET A 117 0.12 -3.32 -8.23
C MET A 117 -0.56 -2.20 -9.03
N VAL A 118 0.21 -1.31 -9.68
CA VAL A 118 -0.35 -0.27 -10.57
C VAL A 118 -1.07 -0.92 -11.75
N VAL A 119 -0.45 -1.90 -12.41
CA VAL A 119 -1.06 -2.63 -13.53
C VAL A 119 -2.34 -3.34 -13.09
N ALA A 120 -2.30 -4.04 -11.95
CA ALA A 120 -3.47 -4.76 -11.45
C ALA A 120 -4.61 -3.81 -11.00
N ASN A 121 -4.30 -2.60 -10.53
CA ASN A 121 -5.31 -1.58 -10.23
C ASN A 121 -6.00 -1.05 -11.50
N ILE A 122 -5.23 -0.83 -12.58
CA ILE A 122 -5.78 -0.44 -13.88
C ILE A 122 -6.69 -1.55 -14.41
N LEU A 123 -6.25 -2.81 -14.31
CA LEU A 123 -7.02 -3.98 -14.74
C LEU A 123 -8.31 -4.16 -13.92
N PHE A 124 -8.25 -3.86 -12.62
CA PHE A 124 -9.43 -3.81 -11.76
C PHE A 124 -10.42 -2.71 -12.17
N GLY A 125 -9.93 -1.51 -12.52
CA GLY A 125 -10.76 -0.42 -13.01
C GLY A 125 -11.48 -0.71 -14.33
N LEU A 126 -10.92 -1.60 -15.15
CA LEU A 126 -11.52 -2.07 -16.41
C LEU A 126 -12.47 -3.28 -16.23
N SER A 127 -12.67 -3.77 -15.00
CA SER A 127 -13.48 -4.97 -14.79
C SER A 127 -14.98 -4.69 -14.96
N VAL A 128 -15.62 -5.51 -15.81
CA VAL A 128 -17.05 -5.41 -16.18
C VAL A 128 -17.94 -6.44 -15.49
N ASN A 129 -17.35 -7.45 -14.84
CA ASN A 129 -18.06 -8.54 -14.18
C ASN A 129 -17.69 -8.64 -12.70
N PHE A 130 -18.64 -9.01 -11.85
CA PHE A 130 -18.43 -9.21 -10.41
C PHE A 130 -17.31 -10.23 -10.11
N TRP A 131 -17.36 -11.41 -10.74
CA TRP A 131 -16.33 -12.43 -10.55
C TRP A 131 -14.94 -11.99 -11.03
N MET A 132 -14.88 -11.21 -12.12
CA MET A 132 -13.64 -10.62 -12.60
C MET A 132 -13.09 -9.61 -11.58
N ALA A 133 -13.96 -8.77 -11.01
CA ALA A 133 -13.59 -7.83 -9.95
C ALA A 133 -13.01 -8.56 -8.73
N VAL A 134 -13.63 -9.66 -8.29
CA VAL A 134 -13.13 -10.51 -7.18
C VAL A 134 -11.76 -11.11 -7.52
N SER A 135 -11.58 -11.70 -8.70
CA SER A 135 -10.30 -12.28 -9.12
C SER A 135 -9.19 -11.24 -9.21
N MET A 136 -9.48 -10.06 -9.77
CA MET A 136 -8.51 -8.95 -9.85
C MET A 136 -8.14 -8.43 -8.45
N ARG A 137 -9.07 -8.47 -7.49
CA ARG A 137 -8.78 -8.10 -6.09
C ARG A 137 -7.98 -9.13 -5.34
N ALA A 138 -8.24 -10.41 -5.56
CA ALA A 138 -7.37 -11.46 -5.06
C ALA A 138 -5.95 -11.30 -5.62
N LEU A 139 -5.81 -11.04 -6.93
CA LEU A 139 -4.51 -10.77 -7.55
C LEU A 139 -3.82 -9.53 -6.95
N LEU A 140 -4.56 -8.44 -6.75
CA LEU A 140 -4.05 -7.25 -6.06
C LEU A 140 -3.59 -7.58 -4.63
N GLY A 141 -4.36 -8.38 -3.88
CA GLY A 141 -4.01 -8.83 -2.54
C GLY A 141 -2.72 -9.62 -2.53
N CYS A 142 -2.56 -10.56 -3.47
CA CYS A 142 -1.33 -11.33 -3.66
C CYS A 142 -0.12 -10.42 -3.91
N LEU A 143 -0.30 -9.30 -4.63
CA LEU A 143 0.78 -8.35 -4.94
C LEU A 143 1.02 -7.32 -3.81
N ASN A 144 0.13 -7.22 -2.81
CA ASN A 144 0.14 -6.18 -1.78
C ASN A 144 0.86 -6.59 -0.46
N GLY A 145 1.94 -7.37 -0.58
CA GLY A 145 2.80 -7.78 0.56
C GLY A 145 3.84 -6.72 0.98
N LEU A 146 3.81 -5.54 0.36
CA LEU A 146 4.94 -4.60 0.36
C LEU A 146 5.13 -3.81 1.67
N ILE A 147 4.13 -3.71 2.55
CA ILE A 147 4.26 -2.91 3.79
C ILE A 147 5.40 -3.43 4.68
N GLY A 148 5.48 -4.76 4.85
CA GLY A 148 6.55 -5.39 5.64
C GLY A 148 7.92 -5.08 5.03
N THR A 149 8.05 -5.27 3.72
CA THR A 149 9.26 -4.97 2.96
C THR A 149 9.64 -3.49 3.01
N THR A 150 8.67 -2.57 2.96
CA THR A 150 8.92 -1.11 3.04
C THR A 150 9.40 -0.71 4.42
N LYS A 151 8.82 -1.26 5.50
CA LYS A 151 9.31 -1.02 6.87
C LYS A 151 10.73 -1.53 7.06
N ALA A 152 11.01 -2.72 6.51
CA ALA A 152 12.33 -3.34 6.59
C ALA A 152 13.37 -2.59 5.73
N TYR A 153 12.97 -2.09 4.56
CA TYR A 153 13.79 -1.21 3.73
C TYR A 153 14.06 0.14 4.41
N ALA A 154 13.07 0.71 5.09
CA ALA A 154 13.24 1.92 5.89
C ALA A 154 14.25 1.70 7.03
N SER A 155 14.20 0.60 7.78
CA SER A 155 15.16 0.35 8.86
C SER A 155 16.59 0.08 8.37
N GLU A 156 16.77 -0.33 7.11
CA GLU A 156 18.08 -0.52 6.48
C GLU A 156 18.73 0.79 6.03
N ILE A 157 17.94 1.73 5.50
CA ILE A 157 18.45 3.02 5.01
C ILE A 157 18.87 3.91 6.17
N PHE A 158 18.08 3.92 7.25
CA PHE A 158 18.30 4.79 8.39
C PHE A 158 19.35 4.21 9.33
N ARG A 159 20.02 5.11 10.06
CA ARG A 159 20.94 4.74 11.12
C ARG A 159 20.18 4.13 12.30
N GLU A 160 20.85 3.30 13.10
CA GLU A 160 20.22 2.58 14.22
C GLU A 160 19.56 3.53 15.24
N ASP A 161 20.18 4.69 15.48
CA ASP A 161 19.64 5.77 16.32
C ASP A 161 18.36 6.41 15.75
N GLN A 162 18.08 6.23 14.46
CA GLN A 162 16.95 6.84 13.75
C GLN A 162 15.93 5.81 13.23
N GLN A 163 16.05 4.53 13.58
CA GLN A 163 15.10 3.50 13.13
C GLN A 163 13.67 3.76 13.63
N ALA A 164 13.52 4.29 14.85
CA ALA A 164 12.21 4.68 15.38
C ALA A 164 11.55 5.79 14.55
N LEU A 165 12.34 6.76 14.06
CA LEU A 165 11.87 7.81 13.15
C LEU A 165 11.49 7.20 11.79
N ALA A 166 12.29 6.29 11.25
CA ALA A 166 12.01 5.62 9.98
C ALA A 166 10.65 4.89 10.02
N LEU A 167 10.40 4.09 11.06
CA LEU A 167 9.13 3.38 11.24
C LEU A 167 7.95 4.32 11.48
N SER A 168 8.18 5.42 12.21
CA SER A 168 7.18 6.47 12.41
C SER A 168 6.80 7.13 11.08
N THR A 169 7.77 7.50 10.24
CA THR A 169 7.49 8.13 8.94
C THR A 169 6.66 7.25 7.99
N VAL A 170 6.92 5.93 7.96
CA VAL A 170 6.11 4.97 7.20
C VAL A 170 4.67 4.95 7.72
N SER A 171 4.50 4.95 9.04
CA SER A 171 3.18 4.93 9.69
C SER A 171 2.41 6.24 9.46
N THR A 172 3.10 7.38 9.51
CA THR A 172 2.52 8.70 9.18
C THR A 172 2.07 8.76 7.72
N ALA A 173 2.90 8.31 6.77
CA ALA A 173 2.53 8.24 5.36
C ALA A 173 1.30 7.35 5.12
N TRP A 174 1.23 6.20 5.81
CA TRP A 174 0.08 5.32 5.78
C TRP A 174 -1.19 6.01 6.31
N GLY A 175 -1.09 6.69 7.46
CA GLY A 175 -2.20 7.44 8.04
C GLY A 175 -2.72 8.53 7.10
N ILE A 176 -1.82 9.29 6.46
CA ILE A 176 -2.18 10.31 5.48
C ILE A 176 -2.88 9.68 4.27
N GLY A 177 -2.39 8.56 3.75
CA GLY A 177 -3.03 7.83 2.67
C GLY A 177 -4.43 7.31 3.03
N LEU A 178 -4.66 6.95 4.30
CA LEU A 178 -5.98 6.53 4.79
C LEU A 178 -6.98 7.69 4.86
N VAL A 179 -6.51 8.92 5.10
CA VAL A 179 -7.36 10.13 5.13
C VAL A 179 -7.63 10.62 3.71
N ILE A 180 -6.59 10.75 2.89
CA ILE A 180 -6.68 11.32 1.54
C ILE A 180 -7.43 10.36 0.59
N GLY A 181 -7.22 9.05 0.72
CA GLY A 181 -7.76 8.10 -0.25
C GLY A 181 -9.29 8.06 -0.32
N PRO A 182 -10.04 7.91 0.79
CA PRO A 182 -11.51 7.94 0.77
C PRO A 182 -12.05 9.29 0.31
N ALA A 183 -11.39 10.41 0.66
CA ALA A 183 -11.77 11.73 0.18
C ALA A 183 -11.64 11.83 -1.36
N LEU A 184 -10.53 11.35 -1.92
CA LEU A 184 -10.34 11.28 -3.37
C LEU A 184 -11.32 10.31 -4.04
N GLY A 185 -11.52 9.12 -3.46
CA GLY A 185 -12.42 8.10 -3.99
C GLY A 185 -13.88 8.55 -3.99
N GLY A 186 -14.32 9.24 -2.94
CA GLY A 186 -15.65 9.82 -2.84
C GLY A 186 -15.85 10.97 -3.84
N PHE A 187 -14.88 11.87 -3.96
CA PHE A 187 -14.93 12.96 -4.95
C PHE A 187 -15.02 12.42 -6.38
N LEU A 188 -14.19 11.44 -6.72
CA LEU A 188 -14.22 10.78 -8.04
C LEU A 188 -15.55 10.04 -8.30
N ALA A 189 -16.10 9.36 -7.29
CA ALA A 189 -17.38 8.69 -7.41
C ALA A 189 -18.53 9.69 -7.65
N GLN A 190 -18.50 10.85 -7.01
CA GLN A 190 -19.49 11.90 -7.22
C GLN A 190 -19.40 12.48 -8.65
N VAL A 191 -18.21 12.76 -9.16
CA VAL A 191 -18.01 13.26 -10.53
C VAL A 191 -18.52 12.24 -11.56
N TYR A 192 -18.22 10.94 -11.39
CA TYR A 192 -18.74 9.89 -12.26
C TYR A 192 -20.28 9.80 -12.22
N THR A 193 -20.86 9.89 -11.03
CA THR A 193 -22.32 9.81 -10.86
C THR A 193 -23.02 11.01 -11.52
N VAL A 194 -22.47 12.22 -11.37
CA VAL A 194 -23.02 13.44 -11.98
C VAL A 194 -22.90 13.37 -13.51
N ALA A 195 -21.73 13.00 -14.04
CA ALA A 195 -21.54 12.85 -15.49
C ALA A 195 -22.48 11.80 -16.10
N ARG A 196 -22.71 10.67 -15.40
CA ARG A 196 -23.66 9.64 -15.84
C ARG A 196 -25.12 10.09 -15.74
N ARG A 197 -25.48 10.87 -14.72
CA ARG A 197 -26.82 11.44 -14.57
C ARG A 197 -27.13 12.44 -15.67
N GLU A 198 -26.17 13.28 -16.03
CA GLU A 198 -26.25 14.21 -17.16
C GLU A 198 -26.44 13.45 -18.49
N ALA A 199 -25.63 12.42 -18.76
CA ALA A 199 -25.75 11.58 -19.95
C ALA A 199 -27.08 10.81 -20.01
N GLY A 200 -27.56 10.29 -18.88
CA GLY A 200 -28.85 9.60 -18.79
C GLY A 200 -30.06 10.52 -18.96
N ASN A 201 -29.99 11.74 -18.40
CA ASN A 201 -31.01 12.77 -18.61
C ASN A 201 -31.02 13.27 -20.05
N PHE A 202 -29.86 13.40 -20.68
CA PHE A 202 -29.74 13.71 -22.11
C PHE A 202 -30.40 12.62 -22.97
N PHE A 203 -30.09 11.34 -22.70
CA PHE A 203 -30.68 10.22 -23.44
C PHE A 203 -32.19 10.10 -23.24
N LYS A 204 -32.70 10.33 -22.02
CA LYS A 204 -34.14 10.41 -21.77
C LYS A 204 -34.78 11.62 -22.45
N GLY A 205 -34.12 12.77 -22.46
CA GLY A 205 -34.57 13.96 -23.18
C GLY A 205 -34.71 13.71 -24.69
N VAL A 206 -33.80 12.94 -25.28
CA VAL A 206 -33.83 12.58 -26.71
C VAL A 206 -34.87 11.49 -27.00
N LEU A 207 -35.12 10.55 -26.09
CA LEU A 207 -36.09 9.44 -26.28
C LEU A 207 -37.55 9.82 -25.99
N PHE A 208 -37.82 10.85 -25.19
CA PHE A 208 -39.18 11.25 -24.80
C PHE A 208 -39.67 12.53 -25.51
N GLN A 209 -38.99 12.96 -26.57
CA GLN A 209 -39.38 14.13 -27.38
C GLN A 209 -39.96 13.74 -28.76
N ASN A 210 -40.50 12.52 -28.90
CA ASN A 210 -41.26 12.09 -30.08
C ASN A 210 -42.58 11.42 -29.66
#